data_AF-A0A6G2DB49-F1
#
_entry.id   AF-A0A6G2DB49-F1
#
_cell.length_a   1.000
_cell.length_b   1.000
_cell.length_c   1.000
_cell.angle_alpha   90.00
_cell.angle_beta   90.00
_cell.angle_gamma   90.00
#
_symmetry.space_group_name_H-M   'P 1'
#
loop_
_entity.id
_entity.type
_entity.pdbx_description
1 polymer ?
#
loop_
_entity_poly.entity_id
_entity_poly.type
_entity_poly.pdbx_seq_one_letter_code
_entity_poly.pdbx_strand_id
1 'polypeptide(L)'
;AINRGSVVLASRRTGHLVNEKASKEAKVQALSNTNSKAKDHASVGGEEFKAYAFDYWQYLDSMVFWEGLVPTPDVIDAGHRNGVPVYGTLFFNWSNSIADQERFAEALKQDADGSFPIARKLVDMAKYYGYDGYFINQETTGDLVKPLGEKMRQFMLYSKEYAAKVNHPIKYSWYDAMTYNYGRYHQDGLGEYNYQFMQPEGDKVPADNFFANFNWDKAKNDYTIATANWIGRNPYDVFAGLELQQGGSYKTKVKWNDILDENGKLRLSLGLFAPDTITSLGKTGEDYHKNEDIFFTGYQ
;
A
#
# COMPACT_ATOMS: atom_id res chain seq x y z
N ALA A 1 22.29 14.52 -3.71
CA ALA A 1 21.06 14.90 -4.44
C ALA A 1 19.96 15.08 -3.40
N ILE A 2 19.13 16.13 -3.53
CA ILE A 2 18.26 16.64 -2.45
C ILE A 2 17.03 15.74 -2.19
N ASN A 3 16.61 14.93 -3.17
CA ASN A 3 15.44 14.05 -3.10
C ASN A 3 15.76 12.59 -2.72
N ARG A 4 17.00 12.28 -2.34
CA ARG A 4 17.43 10.90 -2.05
C ARG A 4 17.39 10.66 -0.55
N GLY A 5 16.73 9.59 -0.12
CA GLY A 5 16.79 9.10 1.25
C GLY A 5 18.24 8.84 1.66
N SER A 6 18.60 9.28 2.85
CA SER A 6 19.95 9.19 3.40
C SER A 6 20.11 8.05 4.41
N VAL A 7 19.00 7.51 4.92
CA VAL A 7 18.98 6.43 5.91
C VAL A 7 18.70 5.09 5.21
N VAL A 8 19.52 4.09 5.50
CA VAL A 8 19.26 2.71 5.06
C VAL A 8 18.16 2.10 5.93
N LEU A 9 17.24 1.35 5.32
CA LEU A 9 16.17 0.64 6.02
C LEU A 9 16.76 -0.19 7.17
N ALA A 10 16.43 0.18 8.41
CA ALA A 10 16.90 -0.52 9.59
C ALA A 10 16.24 -1.90 9.70
N SER A 11 16.93 -2.86 10.31
CA SER A 11 16.30 -4.13 10.66
C SER A 11 15.23 -3.88 11.72
N ARG A 12 14.01 -4.36 11.48
CA ARG A 12 12.89 -4.19 12.40
C ARG A 12 13.16 -4.88 13.73
N ARG A 13 12.79 -4.22 14.82
CA ARG A 13 12.85 -4.76 16.18
C ARG A 13 11.41 -4.88 16.72
N THR A 14 11.02 -6.07 17.12
CA THR A 14 9.71 -6.30 17.77
C THR A 14 9.91 -6.48 19.27
N GLY A 15 9.11 -5.76 20.06
CA GLY A 15 9.10 -5.91 21.52
C GLY A 15 8.33 -7.16 22.00
N HIS A 16 8.23 -7.30 23.32
CA HIS A 16 7.35 -8.29 23.93
C HIS A 16 5.88 -7.95 23.68
N LEU A 17 5.04 -8.98 23.57
CA LEU A 17 3.60 -8.80 23.45
C LEU A 17 3.05 -8.27 24.79
N VAL A 18 2.59 -7.03 24.81
CA VAL A 18 1.99 -6.39 25.99
C VAL A 18 0.45 -6.42 25.97
N ASN A 19 -0.15 -6.67 24.80
CA ASN A 19 -1.59 -6.82 24.63
C ASN A 19 -1.90 -8.24 24.11
N GLU A 20 -2.57 -9.07 24.92
CA GLU A 20 -2.87 -10.47 24.57
C GLU A 20 -3.80 -10.62 23.35
N LYS A 21 -4.57 -9.58 23.03
CA LYS A 21 -5.45 -9.52 21.85
C LYS A 21 -4.71 -9.13 20.56
N ALA A 22 -3.49 -8.62 20.65
CA ALA A 22 -2.72 -8.31 19.45
C ALA A 22 -2.23 -9.61 18.76
N SER A 23 -2.35 -9.63 17.43
CA SER A 23 -1.76 -10.69 16.60
C SER A 23 -0.28 -10.41 16.38
N LYS A 24 0.55 -11.46 16.40
CA LYS A 24 1.98 -11.36 16.04
C LYS A 24 2.22 -11.45 14.52
N GLU A 25 1.21 -11.85 13.78
CA GLU A 25 1.30 -12.15 12.35
C GLU A 25 0.63 -11.09 11.49
N ALA A 26 -0.45 -10.49 12.00
CA ALA A 26 -1.16 -9.42 11.31
C ALA A 26 -0.27 -8.18 11.19
N LYS A 27 -0.35 -7.56 10.02
CA LYS A 27 0.45 -6.41 9.62
C LYS A 27 -0.43 -5.16 9.51
N VAL A 28 0.19 -3.99 9.50
CA VAL A 28 -0.51 -2.73 9.21
C VAL A 28 0.18 -1.98 8.07
N GLN A 29 -0.58 -1.59 7.05
CA GLN A 29 -0.12 -0.72 5.97
C GLN A 29 -0.91 0.59 6.00
N ALA A 30 -0.23 1.73 6.02
CA ALA A 30 -0.85 3.05 6.01
C ALA A 30 -0.66 3.74 4.65
N LEU A 31 -1.73 4.26 4.07
CA LEU A 31 -1.71 5.11 2.86
C LEU A 31 -1.95 6.54 3.31
N SER A 32 -0.85 7.30 3.46
CA SER A 32 -0.88 8.60 4.12
C SER A 32 -0.50 9.72 3.17
N ASN A 33 -1.19 10.86 3.28
CA ASN A 33 -0.67 12.15 2.84
C ASN A 33 0.21 12.71 3.96
N THR A 34 1.51 12.57 3.81
CA THR A 34 2.53 13.00 4.77
C THR A 34 2.82 14.50 4.71
N ASN A 35 2.72 15.10 3.51
CA ASN A 35 2.91 16.52 3.25
C ASN A 35 1.61 17.15 2.79
N SER A 36 1.42 18.42 3.16
CA SER A 36 0.13 19.07 2.99
C SER A 36 -0.23 19.34 1.51
N LYS A 37 0.76 19.43 0.59
CA LYS A 37 0.52 19.76 -0.84
C LYS A 37 1.66 19.32 -1.79
N ALA A 38 1.79 18.02 -2.08
CA ALA A 38 2.80 17.38 -2.95
C ALA A 38 3.32 18.08 -4.23
N LYS A 39 2.67 19.14 -4.75
CA LYS A 39 3.06 19.86 -5.96
C LYS A 39 4.06 21.01 -5.74
N ASP A 40 4.07 21.65 -4.58
CA ASP A 40 4.81 22.91 -4.35
C ASP A 40 5.78 22.87 -3.14
N HIS A 41 6.07 21.68 -2.59
CA HIS A 41 6.84 21.55 -1.35
C HIS A 41 8.30 21.18 -1.59
N ALA A 42 9.16 21.66 -0.68
CA ALA A 42 10.58 21.41 -0.73
C ALA A 42 10.91 19.94 -0.44
N SER A 43 11.92 19.44 -1.15
CA SER A 43 12.46 18.08 -1.04
C SER A 43 12.87 17.63 0.36
N VAL A 44 12.99 18.54 1.32
CA VAL A 44 13.56 18.30 2.66
C VAL A 44 12.73 18.94 3.77
N GLY A 45 11.42 19.06 3.53
CA GLY A 45 10.48 19.75 4.42
C GLY A 45 10.35 21.24 4.10
N GLY A 46 9.22 21.84 4.48
CA GLY A 46 8.89 23.25 4.26
C GLY A 46 8.69 24.04 5.56
N GLU A 47 8.52 25.36 5.45
CA GLU A 47 8.16 26.25 6.57
C GLU A 47 6.68 26.09 6.95
N GLU A 48 6.27 24.90 7.35
CA GLU A 48 4.91 24.59 7.75
C GLU A 48 4.87 23.76 9.02
N PHE A 49 4.14 24.25 10.02
CA PHE A 49 3.94 23.54 11.28
C PHE A 49 2.93 22.39 11.14
N LYS A 50 2.00 22.48 10.18
CA LYS A 50 0.98 21.47 9.92
C LYS A 50 1.45 20.47 8.85
N ALA A 51 2.46 19.69 9.19
CA ALA A 51 2.87 18.49 8.46
C ALA A 51 2.41 17.23 9.22
N TYR A 52 2.21 16.11 8.52
CA TYR A 52 1.86 14.86 9.19
C TYR A 52 3.14 14.17 9.72
N ALA A 53 3.59 14.65 10.87
CA ALA A 53 4.73 14.09 11.61
C ALA A 53 4.32 12.81 12.34
N PHE A 54 4.12 11.74 11.58
CA PHE A 54 3.71 10.42 12.08
C PHE A 54 4.72 9.86 13.10
N ASP A 55 4.25 9.44 14.28
CA ASP A 55 5.13 8.93 15.36
C ASP A 55 4.83 7.49 15.81
N TYR A 56 3.91 6.80 15.12
CA TYR A 56 3.45 5.46 15.47
C TYR A 56 4.06 4.34 14.62
N TRP A 57 5.30 4.53 14.16
CA TRP A 57 6.03 3.60 13.29
C TRP A 57 6.13 2.18 13.82
N GLN A 58 6.16 2.00 15.14
CA GLN A 58 6.18 0.69 15.80
C GLN A 58 4.99 -0.20 15.44
N TYR A 59 3.86 0.40 15.04
CA TYR A 59 2.66 -0.34 14.64
C TYR A 59 2.58 -0.59 13.13
N LEU A 60 3.41 0.06 12.31
CA LEU A 60 3.35 -0.10 10.86
C LEU A 60 4.34 -1.14 10.34
N ASP A 61 3.88 -1.90 9.35
CA ASP A 61 4.68 -2.83 8.56
C ASP A 61 5.12 -2.24 7.22
N SER A 62 4.40 -1.24 6.73
CA SER A 62 4.79 -0.43 5.57
C SER A 62 4.04 0.89 5.56
N MET A 63 4.68 1.92 5.03
CA MET A 63 4.06 3.21 4.74
C MET A 63 3.96 3.39 3.23
N VAL A 64 2.80 3.79 2.74
CA VAL A 64 2.57 4.20 1.36
C VAL A 64 2.47 5.72 1.32
N PHE A 65 3.37 6.33 0.56
CA PHE A 65 3.34 7.74 0.25
C PHE A 65 2.24 8.00 -0.79
N TRP A 66 1.05 8.36 -0.31
CA TRP A 66 -0.15 8.46 -1.14
C TRP A 66 -0.10 9.63 -2.14
N GLU A 67 0.71 10.63 -1.82
CA GLU A 67 0.90 11.86 -2.59
C GLU A 67 1.50 11.67 -3.99
N GLY A 68 2.24 10.59 -4.24
CA GLY A 68 2.85 10.41 -5.56
C GLY A 68 3.82 9.25 -5.71
N LEU A 69 4.42 9.20 -6.89
CA LEU A 69 5.25 8.08 -7.35
C LEU A 69 6.58 7.95 -6.59
N VAL A 70 7.15 9.06 -6.14
CA VAL A 70 8.46 9.10 -5.46
C VAL A 70 8.25 9.69 -4.08
N PRO A 71 8.40 8.90 -3.00
CA PRO A 71 8.37 9.41 -1.63
C PRO A 71 9.45 10.46 -1.40
N THR A 72 9.15 11.47 -0.58
CA THR A 72 10.14 12.48 -0.16
C THR A 72 11.14 11.88 0.83
N PRO A 73 12.40 12.33 0.83
CA PRO A 73 13.47 11.72 1.62
C PRO A 73 13.26 11.82 3.13
N ASP A 74 12.53 12.81 3.63
CA ASP A 74 12.12 12.92 5.03
C ASP A 74 11.22 11.76 5.46
N VAL A 75 10.26 11.37 4.62
CA VAL A 75 9.37 10.22 4.85
C VAL A 75 10.15 8.91 4.73
N ILE A 76 11.00 8.77 3.70
CA ILE A 76 11.88 7.61 3.52
C ILE A 76 12.74 7.43 4.78
N ASP A 77 13.43 8.49 5.19
CA ASP A 77 14.35 8.43 6.31
C ASP A 77 13.63 8.16 7.63
N ALA A 78 12.43 8.72 7.85
CA ALA A 78 11.61 8.45 9.03
C ALA A 78 11.15 6.98 9.10
N GLY A 79 10.64 6.44 8.00
CA GLY A 79 10.27 5.02 7.92
C GLY A 79 11.49 4.11 8.12
N HIS A 80 12.59 4.40 7.43
CA HIS A 80 13.80 3.60 7.47
C HIS A 80 14.46 3.57 8.85
N ARG A 81 14.50 4.70 9.58
CA ARG A 81 14.99 4.73 10.98
C ARG A 81 14.22 3.77 11.88
N ASN A 82 12.93 3.56 11.59
CA ASN A 82 12.05 2.67 12.35
C ASN A 82 11.94 1.26 11.76
N GLY A 83 12.68 0.96 10.69
CA GLY A 83 12.63 -0.34 10.00
C GLY A 83 11.31 -0.58 9.26
N VAL A 84 10.62 0.49 8.88
CA VAL A 84 9.37 0.46 8.10
C VAL A 84 9.69 0.80 6.64
N PRO A 85 9.47 -0.12 5.68
CA PRO A 85 9.65 0.17 4.27
C PRO A 85 8.61 1.19 3.78
N VAL A 86 9.04 2.04 2.85
CA VAL A 86 8.24 3.12 2.27
C VAL A 86 8.00 2.85 0.78
N TYR A 87 6.74 2.92 0.36
CA TYR A 87 6.32 2.71 -1.02
C TYR A 87 5.85 4.01 -1.64
N GLY A 88 6.23 4.26 -2.91
CA GLY A 88 5.57 5.28 -3.73
C GLY A 88 4.21 4.79 -4.22
N THR A 89 3.44 5.67 -4.86
CA THR A 89 2.12 5.34 -5.42
C THR A 89 2.13 5.42 -6.94
N LEU A 90 1.79 4.31 -7.61
CA LEU A 90 1.47 4.26 -9.02
C LEU A 90 -0.06 4.28 -9.18
N PHE A 91 -0.60 5.45 -9.53
CA PHE A 91 -2.04 5.71 -9.58
C PHE A 91 -2.54 5.83 -11.02
N PHE A 92 -3.54 5.02 -11.37
CA PHE A 92 -4.35 5.15 -12.58
C PHE A 92 -5.79 5.44 -12.17
N ASN A 93 -6.28 6.61 -12.57
CA ASN A 93 -7.51 7.24 -12.07
C ASN A 93 -8.75 6.35 -12.15
N TRP A 94 -9.72 6.57 -11.26
CA TRP A 94 -11.11 6.16 -11.46
C TRP A 94 -11.67 6.84 -12.70
N SER A 95 -11.55 6.18 -13.85
CA SER A 95 -11.87 6.76 -15.14
C SER A 95 -12.24 5.68 -16.15
N ASN A 96 -12.99 6.07 -17.17
CA ASN A 96 -13.20 5.29 -18.39
C ASN A 96 -12.82 6.08 -19.65
N SER A 97 -12.15 7.22 -19.50
CA SER A 97 -11.73 8.04 -20.63
C SER A 97 -10.73 7.28 -21.51
N ILE A 98 -10.80 7.48 -22.83
CA ILE A 98 -9.82 6.85 -23.75
C ILE A 98 -8.39 7.28 -23.41
N ALA A 99 -8.18 8.55 -23.04
CA ALA A 99 -6.87 9.07 -22.68
C ALA A 99 -6.26 8.36 -21.45
N ASP A 100 -7.05 8.09 -20.41
CA ASP A 100 -6.56 7.34 -19.24
C ASP A 100 -6.30 5.88 -19.58
N GLN A 101 -7.16 5.27 -20.42
CA GLN A 101 -6.98 3.89 -20.88
C GLN A 101 -5.69 3.74 -21.71
N GLU A 102 -5.43 4.66 -22.64
CA GLU A 102 -4.19 4.72 -23.43
C GLU A 102 -2.97 4.94 -22.55
N ARG A 103 -3.08 5.79 -21.51
CA ARG A 103 -2.01 6.01 -20.54
C ARG A 103 -1.66 4.75 -19.77
N PHE A 104 -2.64 3.97 -19.33
CA PHE A 104 -2.39 2.67 -18.68
C PHE A 104 -1.78 1.66 -19.67
N ALA A 105 -2.30 1.58 -20.90
CA ALA A 105 -1.77 0.69 -21.92
C ALA A 105 -0.30 1.01 -22.27
N GLU A 106 0.06 2.29 -22.41
CA GLU A 106 1.44 2.72 -22.68
C GLU A 106 2.37 2.43 -21.48
N ALA A 107 1.88 2.54 -20.24
CA ALA A 107 2.66 2.17 -19.06
C ALA A 107 3.08 0.69 -19.05
N LEU A 108 2.29 -0.18 -19.71
CA LEU A 108 2.54 -1.61 -19.82
C LEU A 108 3.23 -2.03 -21.13
N LYS A 109 3.60 -1.08 -21.99
CA LYS A 109 4.24 -1.39 -23.28
C LYS A 109 5.55 -2.13 -23.07
N GLN A 110 5.79 -3.08 -23.96
CA GLN A 110 7.03 -3.85 -24.02
C GLN A 110 7.90 -3.38 -25.18
N ASP A 111 9.21 -3.43 -24.99
CA ASP A 111 10.16 -3.35 -26.10
C ASP A 111 10.13 -4.65 -26.91
N ALA A 112 10.78 -4.65 -28.09
CA ALA A 112 10.83 -5.82 -28.97
C ALA A 112 11.47 -7.07 -28.35
N ASP A 113 12.28 -6.91 -27.29
CA ASP A 113 12.89 -7.98 -26.51
C ASP A 113 11.97 -8.53 -25.40
N GLY A 114 10.73 -8.04 -25.30
CA GLY A 114 9.75 -8.43 -24.28
C GLY A 114 9.93 -7.73 -22.94
N SER A 115 10.93 -6.86 -22.79
CA SER A 115 11.16 -6.11 -21.56
C SER A 115 10.12 -5.00 -21.35
N PHE A 116 9.86 -4.63 -20.10
CA PHE A 116 8.98 -3.52 -19.74
C PHE A 116 9.83 -2.29 -19.35
N PRO A 117 9.92 -1.24 -20.21
CA PRO A 117 10.80 -0.09 -19.95
C PRO A 117 10.39 0.70 -18.72
N ILE A 118 9.09 0.85 -18.50
CA ILE A 118 8.54 1.58 -17.35
C ILE A 118 8.81 0.79 -16.06
N ALA A 119 8.65 -0.54 -16.06
CA ALA A 119 9.03 -1.40 -14.93
C ALA A 119 10.51 -1.22 -14.55
N ARG A 120 11.43 -1.22 -15.53
CA ARG A 120 12.85 -0.93 -15.26
C ARG A 120 13.04 0.43 -14.60
N LYS A 121 12.36 1.45 -15.13
CA LYS A 121 12.49 2.81 -14.60
C LYS A 121 11.93 2.97 -13.19
N LEU A 122 10.86 2.26 -12.85
CA LEU A 122 10.37 2.17 -11.47
C LEU A 122 11.45 1.60 -10.54
N VAL A 123 12.06 0.46 -10.89
CA VAL A 123 13.16 -0.11 -10.10
C VAL A 123 14.37 0.83 -10.01
N ASP A 124 14.78 1.45 -11.13
CA ASP A 124 15.88 2.41 -11.16
C ASP A 124 15.60 3.61 -10.23
N MET A 125 14.37 4.12 -10.22
CA MET A 125 13.95 5.22 -9.34
C MET A 125 13.97 4.81 -7.87
N ALA A 126 13.39 3.66 -7.53
CA ALA A 126 13.40 3.12 -6.17
C ALA A 126 14.84 2.95 -5.66
N LYS A 127 15.75 2.43 -6.50
CA LYS A 127 17.16 2.30 -6.19
C LYS A 127 17.87 3.63 -6.02
N TYR A 128 17.62 4.58 -6.92
CA TYR A 128 18.30 5.88 -6.91
C TYR A 128 17.88 6.74 -5.71
N TYR A 129 16.58 6.80 -5.43
CA TYR A 129 16.04 7.60 -4.33
C TYR A 129 16.04 6.86 -2.99
N GLY A 130 16.15 5.53 -3.00
CA GLY A 130 16.33 4.71 -1.80
C GLY A 130 15.03 4.35 -1.09
N TYR A 131 13.95 4.06 -1.82
CA TYR A 131 12.69 3.53 -1.25
C TYR A 131 12.41 2.11 -1.77
N ASP A 132 11.37 1.47 -1.23
CA ASP A 132 11.29 0.01 -1.18
C ASP A 132 10.28 -0.61 -2.14
N GLY A 133 9.58 0.20 -2.93
CA GLY A 133 8.60 -0.30 -3.90
C GLY A 133 7.41 0.61 -4.11
N TYR A 134 6.27 0.02 -4.51
CA TYR A 134 5.09 0.78 -4.90
C TYR A 134 3.78 0.16 -4.43
N PHE A 135 2.86 1.02 -4.04
CA PHE A 135 1.44 0.74 -4.06
C PHE A 135 0.91 0.98 -5.47
N ILE A 136 0.19 0.02 -6.04
CA ILE A 136 -0.42 0.13 -7.37
C ILE A 136 -1.92 0.27 -7.19
N ASN A 137 -2.45 1.45 -7.49
CA ASN A 137 -3.87 1.69 -7.60
C ASN A 137 -4.26 1.78 -9.08
N GLN A 138 -4.76 0.70 -9.66
CA GLN A 138 -5.30 0.69 -11.01
C GLN A 138 -6.82 0.73 -10.95
N GLU A 139 -7.41 1.90 -11.19
CA GLU A 139 -8.86 2.07 -11.25
C GLU A 139 -9.35 2.48 -12.65
N THR A 140 -8.49 2.55 -13.65
CA THR A 140 -8.94 2.89 -15.01
C THR A 140 -9.61 1.68 -15.66
N THR A 141 -10.76 1.87 -16.30
CA THR A 141 -11.53 0.79 -16.94
C THR A 141 -11.90 1.11 -18.38
N GLY A 142 -12.25 0.09 -19.17
CA GLY A 142 -12.68 0.23 -20.55
C GLY A 142 -12.06 -0.82 -21.47
N ASP A 143 -12.41 -0.79 -22.75
CA ASP A 143 -12.09 -1.88 -23.68
C ASP A 143 -10.60 -2.03 -23.97
N LEU A 144 -9.81 -0.95 -23.88
CA LEU A 144 -8.34 -1.05 -23.99
C LEU A 144 -7.70 -1.64 -22.73
N VAL A 145 -8.38 -1.56 -21.57
CA VAL A 145 -7.85 -2.03 -20.28
C VAL A 145 -8.20 -3.49 -20.00
N LYS A 146 -9.43 -3.91 -20.31
CA LYS A 146 -9.92 -5.28 -20.06
C LYS A 146 -8.93 -6.40 -20.44
N PRO A 147 -8.24 -6.35 -21.60
CA PRO A 147 -7.30 -7.43 -21.98
C PRO A 147 -5.92 -7.34 -21.30
N LEU A 148 -5.66 -6.36 -20.43
CA LEU A 148 -4.32 -6.07 -19.91
C LEU A 148 -3.99 -6.73 -18.56
N GLY A 149 -4.89 -7.50 -17.95
CA GLY A 149 -4.66 -8.12 -16.64
C GLY A 149 -3.42 -9.01 -16.60
N GLU A 150 -3.26 -9.91 -17.57
CA GLU A 150 -2.05 -10.72 -17.67
C GLU A 150 -0.80 -9.87 -17.92
N LYS A 151 -0.90 -8.83 -18.75
CA LYS A 151 0.24 -7.95 -19.01
C LYS A 151 0.67 -7.16 -17.77
N MET A 152 -0.28 -6.70 -16.95
CA MET A 152 0.01 -6.05 -15.67
C MET A 152 0.67 -7.03 -14.68
N ARG A 153 0.22 -8.28 -14.65
CA ARG A 153 0.86 -9.33 -13.85
C ARG A 153 2.30 -9.57 -14.30
N GLN A 154 2.53 -9.72 -15.60
CA GLN A 154 3.87 -9.90 -16.17
C GLN A 154 4.78 -8.67 -15.95
N PHE A 155 4.22 -7.46 -16.00
CA PHE A 155 4.93 -6.23 -15.63
C PHE A 155 5.50 -6.31 -14.22
N MET A 156 4.69 -6.74 -13.23
CA MET A 156 5.13 -6.85 -11.84
C MET A 156 6.21 -7.92 -11.67
N LEU A 157 6.05 -9.10 -12.30
CA LEU A 157 7.04 -10.18 -12.25
C LEU A 157 8.37 -9.78 -12.90
N TYR A 158 8.31 -9.13 -14.05
CA TYR A 158 9.49 -8.60 -14.73
C TYR A 158 10.22 -7.57 -13.85
N SER A 159 9.49 -6.68 -13.15
CA SER A 159 10.10 -5.77 -12.18
C SER A 159 10.85 -6.52 -11.08
N LYS A 160 10.32 -7.64 -10.56
CA LYS A 160 11.01 -8.46 -9.56
C LYS A 160 12.33 -9.02 -10.10
N GLU A 161 12.31 -9.51 -11.34
CA GLU A 161 13.51 -10.05 -11.99
C GLU A 161 14.57 -8.95 -12.19
N TYR A 162 14.18 -7.79 -12.72
CA TYR A 162 15.10 -6.68 -12.93
C TYR A 162 15.64 -6.11 -11.61
N ALA A 163 14.79 -6.00 -10.59
CA ALA A 163 15.17 -5.60 -9.23
C ALA A 163 16.25 -6.50 -8.63
N ALA A 164 16.15 -7.82 -8.81
CA ALA A 164 17.19 -8.76 -8.41
C ALA A 164 18.50 -8.54 -9.19
N LYS A 165 18.44 -8.35 -10.52
CA LYS A 165 19.62 -8.08 -11.37
C LYS A 165 20.39 -6.84 -10.95
N VAL A 166 19.69 -5.79 -10.49
CA VAL A 166 20.34 -4.54 -10.04
C VAL A 166 20.60 -4.50 -8.52
N ASN A 167 20.40 -5.61 -7.82
CA ASN A 167 20.56 -5.75 -6.36
C ASN A 167 19.78 -4.69 -5.55
N HIS A 168 18.54 -4.43 -5.96
CA HIS A 168 17.60 -3.56 -5.23
C HIS A 168 16.18 -4.17 -5.30
N PRO A 169 15.89 -5.19 -4.48
CA PRO A 169 14.55 -5.78 -4.42
C PRO A 169 13.50 -4.73 -4.11
N ILE A 170 12.37 -4.76 -4.81
CA ILE A 170 11.21 -3.89 -4.54
C ILE A 170 9.98 -4.71 -4.21
N LYS A 171 9.06 -4.14 -3.45
CA LYS A 171 7.76 -4.72 -3.11
C LYS A 171 6.62 -4.03 -3.87
N TYR A 172 5.54 -4.78 -4.09
CA TYR A 172 4.29 -4.25 -4.63
C TYR A 172 3.15 -4.51 -3.66
N SER A 173 2.33 -3.49 -3.41
CA SER A 173 1.03 -3.60 -2.77
C SER A 173 -0.05 -3.31 -3.80
N TRP A 174 -0.90 -4.28 -4.11
CA TRP A 174 -1.91 -4.18 -5.16
C TRP A 174 -3.28 -3.81 -4.59
N TYR A 175 -3.92 -2.78 -5.13
CA TYR A 175 -5.27 -2.41 -4.72
C TYR A 175 -6.34 -3.24 -5.43
N ASP A 176 -7.34 -3.66 -4.67
CA ASP A 176 -8.53 -4.35 -5.16
C ASP A 176 -9.41 -3.42 -6.00
N ALA A 177 -9.09 -3.27 -7.28
CA ALA A 177 -9.87 -2.49 -8.23
C ALA A 177 -9.92 -3.13 -9.63
N MET A 178 -8.77 -3.28 -10.30
CA MET A 178 -8.72 -3.96 -11.59
C MET A 178 -8.83 -5.49 -11.41
N THR A 179 -9.74 -6.10 -12.17
CA THR A 179 -9.84 -7.56 -12.32
C THR A 179 -8.91 -8.06 -13.41
N TYR A 180 -8.61 -9.36 -13.37
CA TYR A 180 -7.72 -10.00 -14.34
C TYR A 180 -8.30 -10.03 -15.76
N ASN A 181 -9.63 -10.14 -15.93
CA ASN A 181 -10.27 -10.32 -17.25
C ASN A 181 -11.36 -9.29 -17.63
N TYR A 182 -11.91 -8.53 -16.68
CA TYR A 182 -13.21 -7.84 -16.89
C TYR A 182 -13.19 -6.32 -16.67
N GLY A 183 -12.02 -5.73 -16.36
CA GLY A 183 -11.88 -4.30 -16.05
C GLY A 183 -12.03 -4.01 -14.56
N ARG A 184 -12.51 -2.81 -14.18
CA ARG A 184 -12.64 -2.40 -12.76
C ARG A 184 -13.85 -3.05 -12.08
N TYR A 185 -13.59 -3.80 -11.01
CA TYR A 185 -14.58 -4.31 -10.06
C TYR A 185 -13.89 -4.62 -8.72
N HIS A 186 -14.33 -3.96 -7.65
CA HIS A 186 -13.83 -4.16 -6.30
C HIS A 186 -14.52 -5.37 -5.68
N GLN A 187 -13.77 -6.43 -5.34
CA GLN A 187 -14.34 -7.61 -4.67
C GLN A 187 -14.54 -7.39 -3.16
N ASP A 188 -13.95 -6.31 -2.62
CA ASP A 188 -13.76 -6.05 -1.21
C ASP A 188 -13.01 -7.19 -0.51
N GLY A 189 -12.00 -7.74 -1.21
CA GLY A 189 -11.26 -8.93 -0.79
C GLY A 189 -10.48 -9.60 -1.91
N LEU A 190 -9.73 -10.64 -1.57
CA LEU A 190 -9.04 -11.49 -2.54
C LEU A 190 -9.98 -12.59 -3.04
N GLY A 191 -10.11 -12.76 -4.35
CA GLY A 191 -11.06 -13.71 -4.92
C GLY A 191 -10.80 -14.06 -6.40
N GLU A 192 -11.80 -14.69 -7.03
CA GLU A 192 -11.73 -15.26 -8.37
C GLU A 192 -11.41 -14.25 -9.48
N TYR A 193 -11.66 -12.96 -9.25
CA TYR A 193 -11.41 -11.91 -10.25
C TYR A 193 -10.05 -11.25 -10.11
N ASN A 194 -9.33 -11.43 -8.99
CA ASN A 194 -8.09 -10.69 -8.72
C ASN A 194 -6.94 -11.54 -8.12
N TYR A 195 -7.15 -12.83 -7.80
CA TYR A 195 -6.11 -13.67 -7.18
C TYR A 195 -4.82 -13.79 -8.00
N GLN A 196 -4.92 -13.67 -9.33
CA GLN A 196 -3.80 -13.82 -10.26
C GLN A 196 -2.70 -12.77 -9.99
N PHE A 197 -3.06 -11.59 -9.45
CA PHE A 197 -2.10 -10.56 -9.06
C PHE A 197 -1.29 -10.94 -7.80
N MET A 198 -1.79 -11.88 -7.00
CA MET A 198 -1.11 -12.41 -5.81
C MET A 198 -0.49 -13.80 -6.01
N GLN A 199 -0.89 -14.51 -7.07
CA GLN A 199 -0.50 -15.89 -7.32
C GLN A 199 1.00 -16.01 -7.65
N PRO A 200 1.77 -16.81 -6.89
CA PRO A 200 3.19 -17.03 -7.16
C PRO A 200 3.47 -17.62 -8.56
N GLU A 201 4.64 -17.29 -9.10
CA GLU A 201 5.24 -17.91 -10.28
C GLU A 201 6.67 -18.32 -9.97
N GLY A 202 6.88 -19.62 -9.75
CA GLY A 202 8.14 -20.13 -9.25
C GLY A 202 8.47 -19.54 -7.87
N ASP A 203 9.59 -18.83 -7.78
CA ASP A 203 10.09 -18.18 -6.56
C ASP A 203 9.61 -16.74 -6.38
N LYS A 204 8.82 -16.20 -7.33
CA LYS A 204 8.38 -14.80 -7.35
C LYS A 204 6.90 -14.69 -7.09
N VAL A 205 6.49 -13.56 -6.53
CA VAL A 205 5.09 -13.12 -6.45
C VAL A 205 4.94 -11.80 -7.22
N PRO A 206 3.86 -11.61 -8.01
CA PRO A 206 3.65 -10.34 -8.69
C PRO A 206 3.44 -9.20 -7.68
N ALA A 207 2.43 -9.33 -6.80
CA ALA A 207 2.24 -8.46 -5.64
C ALA A 207 2.64 -9.17 -4.33
N ASP A 208 3.38 -8.46 -3.48
CA ASP A 208 3.75 -8.91 -2.14
C ASP A 208 2.57 -8.76 -1.18
N ASN A 209 1.79 -7.70 -1.33
CA ASN A 209 0.64 -7.38 -0.49
C ASN A 209 -0.59 -7.11 -1.36
N PHE A 210 -1.77 -7.36 -0.82
CA PHE A 210 -3.05 -7.01 -1.42
C PHE A 210 -3.83 -6.08 -0.50
N PHE A 211 -4.29 -4.95 -0.99
CA PHE A 211 -5.11 -4.01 -0.23
C PHE A 211 -6.56 -4.14 -0.70
N ALA A 212 -7.40 -4.77 0.13
CA ALA A 212 -8.81 -5.00 -0.16
C ALA A 212 -9.60 -3.69 -0.06
N ASN A 213 -10.59 -3.52 -0.94
CA ASN A 213 -11.52 -2.39 -0.88
C ASN A 213 -12.39 -2.45 0.39
N PHE A 214 -13.01 -1.33 0.73
CA PHE A 214 -13.47 -1.05 2.10
C PHE A 214 -14.73 -1.80 2.54
N ASN A 215 -15.53 -2.36 1.61
CA ASN A 215 -16.85 -2.89 1.91
C ASN A 215 -16.86 -4.41 2.20
N TRP A 216 -15.87 -4.86 2.96
CA TRP A 216 -15.74 -6.25 3.38
C TRP A 216 -16.75 -6.60 4.48
N ASP A 217 -17.01 -7.90 4.61
CA ASP A 217 -17.79 -8.54 5.67
C ASP A 217 -17.17 -9.89 6.03
N LYS A 218 -17.76 -10.60 6.99
CA LYS A 218 -17.24 -11.90 7.42
C LYS A 218 -17.11 -12.91 6.28
N ALA A 219 -18.09 -12.98 5.38
CA ALA A 219 -18.09 -13.96 4.29
C ALA A 219 -16.99 -13.66 3.26
N LYS A 220 -16.80 -12.38 2.92
CA LYS A 220 -15.71 -11.94 2.03
C LYS A 220 -14.34 -12.15 2.66
N ASN A 221 -14.19 -11.92 3.96
CA ASN A 221 -12.95 -12.20 4.68
C ASN A 221 -12.66 -13.71 4.74
N ASP A 222 -13.68 -14.54 4.99
CA ASP A 222 -13.55 -16.00 4.96
C ASP A 222 -13.11 -16.49 3.58
N TYR A 223 -13.70 -15.94 2.52
CA TYR A 223 -13.34 -16.26 1.14
C TYR A 223 -11.93 -15.76 0.74
N THR A 224 -11.54 -14.58 1.22
CA THR A 224 -10.18 -14.04 1.08
C THR A 224 -9.14 -14.97 1.68
N ILE A 225 -9.38 -15.46 2.90
CA ILE A 225 -8.49 -16.39 3.59
C ILE A 225 -8.40 -17.72 2.81
N ALA A 226 -9.54 -18.26 2.37
CA ALA A 226 -9.57 -19.49 1.58
C ALA A 226 -8.80 -19.33 0.26
N THR A 227 -8.98 -18.21 -0.44
CA THR A 227 -8.30 -17.90 -1.69
C THR A 227 -6.79 -17.75 -1.48
N ALA A 228 -6.36 -16.98 -0.48
CA ALA A 228 -4.95 -16.80 -0.16
C ALA A 228 -4.26 -18.15 0.11
N ASN A 229 -4.87 -18.99 0.95
CA ASN A 229 -4.35 -20.33 1.23
C ASN A 229 -4.31 -21.22 -0.02
N TRP A 230 -5.34 -21.17 -0.87
CA TRP A 230 -5.40 -21.94 -2.11
C TRP A 230 -4.27 -21.59 -3.09
N ILE A 231 -3.91 -20.31 -3.19
CA ILE A 231 -2.78 -19.86 -4.03
C ILE A 231 -1.42 -19.94 -3.32
N GLY A 232 -1.34 -20.54 -2.12
CA GLY A 232 -0.09 -20.69 -1.37
C GLY A 232 0.45 -19.39 -0.78
N ARG A 233 -0.44 -18.42 -0.49
CA ARG A 233 -0.10 -17.13 0.12
C ARG A 233 -0.56 -17.08 1.57
N ASN A 234 0.14 -16.30 2.39
CA ASN A 234 -0.27 -16.07 3.77
C ASN A 234 -1.48 -15.12 3.77
N PRO A 235 -2.59 -15.43 4.46
CA PRO A 235 -3.72 -14.50 4.60
C PRO A 235 -3.33 -13.12 5.14
N TYR A 236 -2.27 -13.03 5.96
CA TYR A 236 -1.74 -11.75 6.46
C TYR A 236 -0.97 -10.93 5.42
N ASP A 237 -0.84 -11.40 4.18
CA ASP A 237 -0.42 -10.57 3.03
C ASP A 237 -1.61 -9.76 2.45
N VAL A 238 -2.84 -10.02 2.90
CA VAL A 238 -4.03 -9.26 2.54
C VAL A 238 -4.40 -8.28 3.66
N PHE A 239 -4.51 -7.01 3.30
CA PHE A 239 -4.84 -5.87 4.16
C PHE A 239 -6.29 -5.49 3.95
N ALA A 240 -7.15 -5.75 4.93
CA ALA A 240 -8.54 -5.31 4.90
C ALA A 240 -8.60 -3.78 5.05
N GLY A 241 -9.07 -3.10 4.01
CA GLY A 241 -9.05 -1.63 3.94
C GLY A 241 -10.04 -0.99 4.91
N LEU A 242 -9.59 0.07 5.59
CA LEU A 242 -10.40 0.98 6.40
C LEU A 242 -10.39 2.36 5.74
N GLU A 243 -11.57 2.86 5.37
CA GLU A 243 -11.73 4.16 4.69
C GLU A 243 -11.80 5.32 5.69
N LEU A 244 -10.65 5.66 6.29
CA LEU A 244 -10.59 6.61 7.39
C LEU A 244 -10.98 8.05 6.98
N GLN A 245 -10.79 8.39 5.71
CA GLN A 245 -11.22 9.68 5.15
C GLN A 245 -12.73 9.90 5.24
N GLN A 246 -13.53 8.87 4.95
CA GLN A 246 -14.99 8.99 5.01
C GLN A 246 -15.51 8.99 6.46
N GLY A 247 -14.87 8.19 7.33
CA GLY A 247 -15.33 8.03 8.71
C GLY A 247 -14.81 9.06 9.70
N GLY A 248 -13.78 9.84 9.35
CA GLY A 248 -13.14 10.82 10.23
C GLY A 248 -12.14 10.19 11.19
N SER A 249 -11.17 9.44 10.65
CA SER A 249 -10.10 8.77 11.41
C SER A 249 -10.63 7.71 12.39
N TYR A 250 -10.35 7.78 13.69
CA TYR A 250 -10.80 6.76 14.67
C TYR A 250 -12.33 6.74 14.85
N LYS A 251 -13.06 7.71 14.29
CA LYS A 251 -14.54 7.73 14.29
C LYS A 251 -15.13 6.80 13.24
N THR A 252 -14.30 6.26 12.34
CA THR A 252 -14.70 5.27 11.34
C THR A 252 -15.27 4.04 12.01
N LYS A 253 -16.51 3.67 11.65
CA LYS A 253 -17.13 2.44 12.16
C LYS A 253 -16.53 1.24 11.45
N VAL A 254 -15.87 0.37 12.21
CA VAL A 254 -15.27 -0.85 11.70
C VAL A 254 -16.07 -2.05 12.20
N LYS A 255 -16.37 -2.99 11.30
CA LYS A 255 -17.03 -4.26 11.64
C LYS A 255 -16.01 -5.23 12.26
N TRP A 256 -15.51 -4.93 13.45
CA TRP A 256 -14.44 -5.72 14.08
C TRP A 256 -14.76 -7.22 14.18
N ASN A 257 -16.01 -7.57 14.48
CA ASN A 257 -16.44 -8.98 14.55
C ASN A 257 -16.33 -9.74 13.22
N ASP A 258 -16.23 -9.04 12.09
CA ASP A 258 -16.13 -9.66 10.76
C ASP A 258 -14.67 -10.00 10.39
N ILE A 259 -13.68 -9.50 11.14
CA ILE A 259 -12.24 -9.71 10.87
C ILE A 259 -11.48 -10.33 12.05
N LEU A 260 -12.07 -10.37 13.24
CA LEU A 260 -11.49 -11.02 14.41
C LEU A 260 -11.85 -12.51 14.47
N ASP A 261 -10.96 -13.32 15.04
CA ASP A 261 -11.22 -14.71 15.40
C ASP A 261 -11.95 -14.85 16.74
N GLU A 262 -12.22 -16.08 17.15
CA GLU A 262 -12.87 -16.39 18.44
C GLU A 262 -12.09 -15.91 19.67
N ASN A 263 -10.78 -15.67 19.53
CA ASN A 263 -9.91 -15.16 20.57
C ASN A 263 -9.79 -13.63 20.54
N GLY A 264 -10.43 -12.97 19.57
CA GLY A 264 -10.36 -11.53 19.36
C GLY A 264 -9.06 -11.06 18.68
N LYS A 265 -8.40 -11.92 17.90
CA LYS A 265 -7.21 -11.59 17.09
C LYS A 265 -7.57 -11.42 15.63
N LEU A 266 -6.85 -10.54 14.94
CA LEU A 266 -7.02 -10.32 13.52
C LEU A 266 -6.75 -11.58 12.68
N ARG A 267 -7.61 -11.83 11.69
CA ARG A 267 -7.50 -12.95 10.74
C ARG A 267 -6.89 -12.54 9.39
N LEU A 268 -6.80 -11.24 9.13
CA LEU A 268 -6.16 -10.59 8.00
C LEU A 268 -5.38 -9.38 8.54
N SER A 269 -4.54 -8.76 7.71
CA SER A 269 -3.84 -7.52 8.05
C SER A 269 -4.77 -6.31 7.89
N LEU A 270 -4.36 -5.12 8.38
CA LEU A 270 -5.16 -3.90 8.32
C LEU A 270 -4.57 -2.87 7.36
N GLY A 271 -5.37 -2.43 6.39
CA GLY A 271 -5.03 -1.33 5.49
C GLY A 271 -5.66 -0.03 5.96
N LEU A 272 -4.88 0.97 6.32
CA LEU A 272 -5.37 2.28 6.78
C LEU A 272 -5.34 3.24 5.59
N PHE A 273 -6.51 3.57 5.03
CA PHE A 273 -6.59 4.58 3.96
C PHE A 273 -6.80 5.97 4.55
N ALA A 274 -5.84 6.87 4.30
CA ALA A 274 -5.81 8.25 4.76
C ALA A 274 -5.86 8.43 6.30
N PRO A 275 -4.98 7.78 7.09
CA PRO A 275 -4.91 8.02 8.53
C PRO A 275 -4.47 9.46 8.86
N ASP A 276 -3.80 10.16 7.94
CA ASP A 276 -3.42 11.58 8.03
C ASP A 276 -4.63 12.52 8.21
N THR A 277 -5.84 12.06 7.90
CA THR A 277 -7.08 12.80 8.22
C THR A 277 -7.22 13.14 9.70
N ILE A 278 -6.46 12.47 10.58
CA ILE A 278 -6.38 12.78 12.00
C ILE A 278 -5.95 14.24 12.26
N THR A 279 -5.16 14.82 11.36
CA THR A 279 -4.72 16.22 11.41
C THR A 279 -5.87 17.22 11.26
N SER A 280 -7.07 16.76 10.87
CA SER A 280 -8.29 17.58 10.82
C SER A 280 -9.05 17.61 12.15
N LEU A 281 -8.72 16.74 13.11
CA LEU A 281 -9.40 16.63 14.40
C LEU A 281 -8.83 17.57 15.49
N GLY A 282 -7.72 18.24 15.20
CA GLY A 282 -7.04 19.19 16.10
C GLY A 282 -6.79 20.55 15.45
N LYS A 283 -6.58 21.58 16.27
CA LYS A 283 -6.21 22.93 15.80
C LYS A 283 -4.71 23.23 15.94
N THR A 284 -4.02 22.49 16.80
CA THR A 284 -2.58 22.62 17.07
C THR A 284 -1.85 21.29 16.84
N GLY A 285 -0.52 21.32 16.85
CA GLY A 285 0.30 20.09 16.75
C GLY A 285 0.10 19.17 17.97
N GLU A 286 -0.08 19.75 19.16
CA GLU A 286 -0.37 18.99 20.38
C GLU A 286 -1.73 18.30 20.32
N ASP A 287 -2.76 18.96 19.79
CA ASP A 287 -4.07 18.34 19.61
C ASP A 287 -4.01 17.21 18.58
N TYR A 288 -3.21 17.36 17.53
CA TYR A 288 -2.95 16.30 16.57
C TYR A 288 -2.39 15.05 17.25
N HIS A 289 -1.30 15.16 18.01
CA HIS A 289 -0.71 14.01 18.70
C HIS A 289 -1.68 13.34 19.67
N LYS A 290 -2.48 14.10 20.43
CA LYS A 290 -3.51 13.51 21.30
C LYS A 290 -4.52 12.66 20.52
N ASN A 291 -4.95 13.11 19.35
CA ASN A 291 -5.88 12.36 18.52
C ASN A 291 -5.21 11.12 17.88
N GLU A 292 -3.93 11.23 17.55
CA GLU A 292 -3.13 10.11 17.06
C GLU A 292 -2.92 9.05 18.15
N ASP A 293 -2.68 9.47 19.39
CA ASP A 293 -2.62 8.60 20.57
C ASP A 293 -3.91 7.81 20.74
N ILE A 294 -5.05 8.49 20.67
CA ILE A 294 -6.37 7.84 20.72
C ILE A 294 -6.53 6.82 19.59
N PHE A 295 -6.09 7.17 18.38
CA PHE A 295 -6.21 6.29 17.21
C PHE A 295 -5.39 5.00 17.36
N PHE A 296 -4.12 5.10 17.74
CA PHE A 296 -3.20 3.95 17.76
C PHE A 296 -3.16 3.19 19.08
N THR A 297 -3.45 3.85 20.21
CA THR A 297 -3.35 3.24 21.55
C THR A 297 -4.70 3.09 22.25
N GLY A 298 -5.76 3.70 21.71
CA GLY A 298 -7.10 3.71 22.30
C GLY A 298 -7.32 4.88 23.26
N TYR A 299 -8.54 5.00 23.78
CA TYR A 299 -8.85 5.98 24.82
C TYR A 299 -8.12 5.61 26.12
N GLN A 300 -7.34 6.56 26.65
CA GLN A 300 -6.71 6.47 27.96
C GLN A 300 -7.72 6.73 29.09
#